data_AF-A0A523WKK5-F1
#
_entry.id   AF-A0A523WKK5-F1
#
_cell.length_a   1.000
_cell.length_b   1.000
_cell.length_c   1.000
_cell.angle_alpha   90.00
_cell.angle_beta   90.00
_cell.angle_gamma   90.00
#
_symmetry.space_group_name_H-M   'P 1'
#
loop_
_entity.id
_entity.type
_entity.pdbx_description
1 polymer ?
#
loop_
_entity_poly.entity_id
_entity_poly.type
_entity_poly.pdbx_seq_one_letter_code
_entity_poly.pdbx_strand_id
1 'polypeptide(L)'
;MTARKLVEKGAILTIIAILFVSCAPRFEGLPEEYQKPLRQALDRAGVNKEVLLSVIDELQGERRIAAAFLIMNMPTVDLTSIDEKTLSDNIEFAFRAKEEFPWGKDQSQELFLHYVLPHRISQEPLENWRPYFYEELKAVVESCSTAYQATLEVNRWCGEKVKFKQTQARDQGPFETLASGYGRCEEMVIIFVDACRAVGIPAREAWTPYWATCDNNHAWAEVFCEGKWYYTGGCEPKDSLNHAWFSKSVKRAALIFSKPYGVPESEPDLYFAREGDWRINSTDVYLETGQVNISLKREDKPVPEAEIRFAVFNFGSLRPIAKVKTDEEGRCSFKLGGGNYLLSVGNNANPVWEVIKIERGKTTELELDFSSPPNPLNFWLSYPPKEKSQDDK
;
A
#
# COMPACT_ATOMS: atom_id res chain seq x y z
N MET A 1 80.66 50.56 32.05
CA MET A 1 81.69 49.59 31.61
C MET A 1 81.16 48.18 31.83
N THR A 2 81.03 47.45 30.72
CA THR A 2 81.15 45.98 30.57
C THR A 2 80.26 44.99 31.35
N ALA A 3 79.33 44.38 30.59
CA ALA A 3 79.24 42.94 30.29
C ALA A 3 78.75 41.94 31.37
N ARG A 4 77.67 41.17 31.09
CA ARG A 4 77.68 39.80 30.47
C ARG A 4 76.34 39.06 30.61
N LYS A 5 75.97 38.39 29.48
CA LYS A 5 75.32 37.06 29.31
C LYS A 5 73.87 36.84 29.78
N LEU A 6 72.91 36.65 28.87
CA LEU A 6 72.54 35.44 28.07
C LEU A 6 71.58 34.51 28.84
N VAL A 7 70.41 34.22 28.27
CA VAL A 7 69.91 32.87 27.90
C VAL A 7 68.57 33.01 27.17
N GLU A 8 68.45 32.20 26.11
CA GLU A 8 67.42 32.12 25.07
C GLU A 8 66.02 31.71 25.56
N LYS A 9 64.99 32.08 24.81
CA LYS A 9 63.71 31.35 24.76
C LYS A 9 63.32 31.10 23.30
N GLY A 10 63.28 29.83 22.94
CA GLY A 10 63.00 29.31 21.61
C GLY A 10 61.54 29.45 21.17
N ALA A 11 61.38 29.47 19.85
CA ALA A 11 60.11 29.38 19.15
C ALA A 11 59.64 27.91 19.10
N ILE A 12 58.41 27.66 19.52
CA ILE A 12 57.67 26.43 19.22
C ILE A 12 56.57 26.81 18.23
N LEU A 13 56.75 26.41 16.97
CA LEU A 13 55.73 26.48 15.92
C LEU A 13 54.81 25.26 16.10
N THR A 14 53.58 25.46 16.54
CA THR A 14 52.57 24.39 16.57
C THR A 14 51.79 24.44 15.26
N ILE A 15 51.99 23.44 14.40
CA ILE A 15 51.19 23.22 13.19
C ILE A 15 49.86 22.59 13.64
N ILE A 16 48.78 23.36 13.59
CA ILE A 16 47.42 22.82 13.72
C ILE A 16 47.03 22.26 12.34
N ALA A 17 47.09 20.94 12.20
CA ALA A 17 46.47 20.25 11.09
C ALA A 17 44.95 20.25 11.30
N ILE A 18 44.25 21.18 10.64
CA ILE A 18 42.79 21.13 10.53
C ILE A 18 42.47 20.03 9.52
N LEU A 19 42.04 18.87 10.04
CA LEU A 19 41.36 17.85 9.24
C LEU A 19 40.03 18.45 8.75
N PHE A 20 40.04 19.01 7.55
CA PHE A 20 38.81 19.18 6.77
C PHE A 20 38.34 17.78 6.39
N VAL A 21 37.50 17.18 7.24
CA VAL A 21 36.58 16.15 6.77
C VAL A 21 35.66 16.88 5.80
N SER A 22 35.95 16.73 4.51
CA SER A 22 35.04 17.07 3.42
C SER A 22 33.73 16.36 3.68
N CYS A 23 32.78 17.05 4.33
CA CYS A 23 31.41 16.60 4.45
C CYS A 23 30.83 16.66 3.04
N ALA A 24 31.00 15.57 2.28
CA ALA A 24 30.03 15.20 1.26
C ALA A 24 28.64 15.48 1.87
N PRO A 25 27.74 16.22 1.18
CA PRO A 25 26.41 16.41 1.73
C PRO A 25 25.84 15.02 2.03
N ARG A 26 25.36 14.80 3.25
CA ARG A 26 24.97 13.48 3.80
C ARG A 26 24.04 12.63 2.91
N PHE A 27 23.41 13.25 1.91
CA PHE A 27 22.52 12.63 0.94
C PHE A 27 23.12 12.50 -0.48
N GLU A 28 24.42 12.75 -0.64
CA GLU A 28 25.15 12.56 -1.90
C GLU A 28 25.04 11.10 -2.35
N GLY A 29 24.71 10.89 -3.63
CA GLY A 29 24.48 9.56 -4.21
C GLY A 29 23.06 8.99 -4.01
N LEU A 30 22.17 9.66 -3.27
CA LEU A 30 20.74 9.36 -3.28
C LEU A 30 20.05 10.06 -4.45
N PRO A 31 18.95 9.49 -4.99
CA PRO A 31 18.13 10.15 -6.00
C PRO A 31 17.71 11.56 -5.55
N GLU A 32 17.75 12.53 -6.47
CA GLU A 32 17.49 13.93 -6.14
C GLU A 32 16.05 14.11 -5.63
N GLU A 33 15.10 13.37 -6.22
CA GLU A 33 13.70 13.38 -5.82
C GLU A 33 13.48 12.86 -4.38
N TYR A 34 14.39 12.06 -3.82
CA TYR A 34 14.27 11.55 -2.45
C TYR A 34 14.69 12.56 -1.41
N GLN A 35 15.60 13.48 -1.74
CA GLN A 35 16.29 14.28 -0.73
C GLN A 35 15.35 15.21 0.05
N LYS A 36 14.37 15.83 -0.61
CA LYS A 36 13.39 16.72 0.06
C LYS A 36 12.41 15.92 0.93
N PRO A 37 11.71 14.89 0.41
CA PRO A 37 10.85 14.02 1.23
C PRO A 37 11.59 13.38 2.41
N LEU A 38 12.82 12.92 2.20
CA LEU A 38 13.65 12.32 3.26
C LEU A 38 13.94 13.32 4.39
N ARG A 39 14.32 14.56 4.06
CA ARG A 39 14.51 15.61 5.09
C ARG A 39 13.24 15.87 5.89
N GLN A 40 12.09 15.94 5.22
CA GLN A 40 10.78 16.13 5.87
C GLN A 40 10.43 14.96 6.80
N ALA A 41 10.70 13.71 6.39
CA ALA A 41 10.51 12.55 7.24
C ALA A 41 11.44 12.56 8.47
N LEU A 42 12.72 12.87 8.27
CA LEU A 42 13.69 12.96 9.36
C LEU A 42 13.32 14.05 10.38
N ASP A 43 12.73 15.16 9.95
CA ASP A 43 12.25 16.20 10.87
C ASP A 43 11.03 15.74 11.68
N ARG A 44 10.16 14.90 11.10
CA ARG A 44 9.04 14.25 11.83
C ARG A 44 9.50 13.18 12.81
N ALA A 45 10.65 12.55 12.58
CA ALA A 45 11.20 11.48 13.43
C ALA A 45 11.62 11.95 14.84
N GLY A 46 11.77 13.26 15.05
CA GLY A 46 12.17 13.82 16.33
C GLY A 46 13.53 13.28 16.79
N VAL A 47 13.61 12.75 18.01
CA VAL A 47 14.86 12.21 18.57
C VAL A 47 15.35 10.95 17.86
N ASN A 48 14.45 10.21 17.19
CA ASN A 48 14.81 8.98 16.48
C ASN A 48 15.54 9.26 15.15
N LYS A 49 15.63 10.54 14.74
CA LYS A 49 16.35 10.97 13.53
C LYS A 49 17.77 10.43 13.47
N GLU A 50 18.50 10.39 14.58
CA GLU A 50 19.88 9.91 14.60
C GLU A 50 20.00 8.40 14.32
N VAL A 51 19.02 7.61 14.77
CA VAL A 51 18.93 6.17 14.45
C VAL A 51 18.65 5.96 12.96
N LEU A 52 17.74 6.74 12.39
CA LEU A 52 17.44 6.64 10.96
C LEU A 52 18.64 7.07 10.09
N LEU A 53 19.40 8.06 10.55
CA LEU A 53 20.61 8.52 9.89
C LEU A 53 21.76 7.52 10.02
N SER A 54 21.94 6.85 11.16
CA SER A 54 22.99 5.83 11.31
C SER A 54 22.81 4.71 10.28
N VAL A 55 21.57 4.20 10.12
CA VAL A 55 21.27 3.16 9.12
C VAL A 55 21.57 3.64 7.69
N ILE A 56 21.23 4.89 7.34
CA ILE A 56 21.55 5.44 6.01
C ILE A 56 23.06 5.58 5.81
N ASP A 57 23.80 6.00 6.83
CA ASP A 57 25.24 6.27 6.76
C ASP A 57 26.05 4.95 6.69
N GLU A 58 25.53 3.84 7.25
CA GLU A 58 26.15 2.52 7.23
C GLU A 58 25.94 1.75 5.91
N LEU A 59 24.80 1.95 5.25
CA LEU A 59 24.45 1.25 4.02
C LEU A 59 25.05 1.89 2.77
N GLN A 60 25.22 1.10 1.70
CA GLN A 60 25.76 1.55 0.41
C GLN A 60 24.91 1.06 -0.77
N GLY A 61 25.06 1.69 -1.93
CA GLY A 61 24.39 1.27 -3.18
C GLY A 61 22.87 1.14 -3.06
N GLU A 62 22.31 0.06 -3.61
CA GLU A 62 20.85 -0.18 -3.61
C GLU A 62 20.26 -0.26 -2.19
N ARG A 63 20.99 -0.82 -1.22
CA ARG A 63 20.52 -0.93 0.17
C ARG A 63 20.36 0.45 0.82
N ARG A 64 21.25 1.40 0.51
CA ARG A 64 21.15 2.80 0.97
C ARG A 64 19.95 3.53 0.36
N ILE A 65 19.69 3.29 -0.93
CA ILE A 65 18.51 3.83 -1.63
C ILE A 65 17.23 3.26 -1.01
N ALA A 66 17.19 1.96 -0.72
CA ALA A 66 16.07 1.31 -0.05
C ALA A 66 15.81 1.87 1.36
N ALA A 67 16.85 2.13 2.14
CA ALA A 67 16.71 2.78 3.45
C ALA A 67 16.09 4.18 3.33
N ALA A 68 16.61 5.01 2.42
CA ALA A 68 16.06 6.33 2.15
C ALA A 68 14.60 6.28 1.68
N PHE A 69 14.28 5.35 0.79
CA PHE A 69 12.92 5.12 0.29
C PHE A 69 11.95 4.73 1.41
N LEU A 70 12.34 3.81 2.30
CA LEU A 70 11.51 3.43 3.45
C LEU A 70 11.26 4.64 4.35
N ILE A 71 12.32 5.32 4.78
CA ILE A 71 12.25 6.44 5.72
C ILE A 71 11.41 7.58 5.17
N MET A 72 11.59 7.97 3.90
CA MET A 72 10.83 9.08 3.35
C MET A 72 9.32 8.81 3.28
N ASN A 73 8.92 7.55 3.19
CA ASN A 73 7.52 7.12 3.10
C ASN A 73 6.93 6.69 4.46
N MET A 74 7.73 6.38 5.48
CA MET A 74 7.20 5.91 6.77
C MET A 74 6.17 6.87 7.39
N PRO A 75 5.08 6.32 7.97
CA PRO A 75 4.17 7.12 8.79
C PRO A 75 4.93 7.64 10.02
N THR A 76 4.50 8.79 10.54
CA THR A 76 5.16 9.43 11.70
C THR A 76 5.32 8.47 12.89
N VAL A 77 4.33 7.60 13.15
CA VAL A 77 4.40 6.63 14.25
C VAL A 77 5.63 5.72 14.15
N ASP A 78 5.92 5.21 12.95
CA ASP A 78 7.06 4.32 12.72
C ASP A 78 8.38 5.09 12.74
N LEU A 79 8.43 6.29 12.14
CA LEU A 79 9.61 7.15 12.17
C LEU A 79 10.11 7.43 13.59
N THR A 80 9.18 7.56 14.53
CA THR A 80 9.49 7.86 15.93
C THR A 80 9.84 6.64 16.77
N SER A 81 9.59 5.42 16.28
CA SER A 81 9.67 4.20 17.10
C SER A 81 10.51 3.07 16.51
N ILE A 82 10.76 3.03 15.20
CA ILE A 82 11.56 1.97 14.59
C ILE A 82 12.99 2.03 15.10
N ASP A 83 13.50 0.89 15.57
CA ASP A 83 14.89 0.78 16.01
C ASP A 83 15.82 0.39 14.84
N GLU A 84 17.12 0.59 15.07
CA GLU A 84 18.17 0.31 14.09
C GLU A 84 18.12 -1.14 13.61
N LYS A 85 17.95 -2.09 14.54
CA LYS A 85 17.94 -3.52 14.23
C LYS A 85 16.78 -3.89 13.32
N THR A 86 15.57 -3.43 13.62
CA THR A 86 14.36 -3.72 12.85
C THR A 86 14.45 -3.15 11.44
N LEU A 87 14.95 -1.93 11.30
CA LEU A 87 15.14 -1.31 9.99
C LEU A 87 16.22 -2.03 9.17
N SER A 88 17.39 -2.26 9.76
CA SER A 88 18.52 -2.93 9.10
C SER A 88 18.20 -4.37 8.73
N ASP A 89 17.57 -5.14 9.62
CA ASP A 89 17.15 -6.52 9.35
C ASP A 89 16.11 -6.57 8.23
N ASN A 90 15.12 -5.67 8.23
CA ASN A 90 14.12 -5.62 7.17
C ASN A 90 14.77 -5.39 5.79
N ILE A 91 15.72 -4.45 5.70
CA ILE A 91 16.44 -4.17 4.45
C ILE A 91 17.30 -5.37 4.07
N GLU A 92 18.14 -5.88 4.97
CA GLU A 92 19.08 -6.94 4.64
C GLU A 92 18.37 -8.23 4.20
N PHE A 93 17.34 -8.66 4.92
CA PHE A 93 16.59 -9.85 4.53
C PHE A 93 15.76 -9.65 3.25
N ALA A 94 15.30 -8.42 2.96
CA ALA A 94 14.66 -8.13 1.67
C ALA A 94 15.63 -8.33 0.50
N PHE A 95 16.87 -7.83 0.63
CA PHE A 95 17.90 -8.02 -0.39
C PHE A 95 18.38 -9.47 -0.47
N ARG A 96 18.55 -10.14 0.67
CA ARG A 96 18.90 -11.57 0.70
C ARG A 96 17.88 -12.40 -0.07
N ALA A 97 16.58 -12.15 0.12
CA ALA A 97 15.53 -12.82 -0.63
C ALA A 97 15.56 -12.48 -2.13
N LYS A 98 15.79 -11.20 -2.48
CA LYS A 98 15.94 -10.74 -3.88
C LYS A 98 17.10 -11.44 -4.60
N GLU A 99 18.22 -11.63 -3.91
CA GLU A 99 19.45 -12.21 -4.45
C GLU A 99 19.39 -13.75 -4.53
N GLU A 100 18.76 -14.40 -3.54
CA GLU A 100 18.74 -15.85 -3.40
C GLU A 100 17.69 -16.53 -4.28
N PHE A 101 16.44 -16.05 -4.28
CA PHE A 101 15.34 -16.75 -4.92
C PHE A 101 15.23 -16.44 -6.42
N PRO A 102 14.87 -17.41 -7.28
CA PRO A 102 14.84 -17.23 -8.73
C PRO A 102 13.98 -16.05 -9.21
N TRP A 103 12.83 -15.83 -8.59
CA TRP A 103 11.90 -14.76 -8.95
C TRP A 103 12.31 -13.37 -8.43
N GLY A 104 13.33 -13.27 -7.57
CA GLY A 104 13.84 -12.00 -7.06
C GLY A 104 14.74 -11.26 -8.05
N LYS A 105 15.43 -12.00 -8.93
CA LYS A 105 16.52 -11.48 -9.77
C LYS A 105 16.05 -10.55 -10.89
N ASP A 106 14.88 -10.82 -11.46
CA ASP A 106 14.33 -10.05 -12.59
C ASP A 106 13.35 -8.95 -12.16
N GLN A 107 13.25 -8.68 -10.86
CA GLN A 107 12.33 -7.66 -10.34
C GLN A 107 12.84 -6.25 -10.64
N SER A 108 11.95 -5.39 -11.15
CA SER A 108 12.24 -3.97 -11.25
C SER A 108 12.45 -3.37 -9.87
N GLN A 109 13.26 -2.31 -9.81
CA GLN A 109 13.49 -1.59 -8.55
C GLN A 109 12.18 -1.05 -7.97
N GLU A 110 11.29 -0.50 -8.80
CA GLU A 110 9.98 -0.02 -8.38
C GLU A 110 9.15 -1.13 -7.72
N LEU A 111 9.04 -2.29 -8.37
CA LEU A 111 8.28 -3.43 -7.83
C LEU A 111 8.84 -3.88 -6.47
N PHE A 112 10.17 -3.96 -6.36
CA PHE A 112 10.84 -4.33 -5.12
C PHE A 112 10.59 -3.30 -3.99
N LEU A 113 10.80 -2.01 -4.26
CA LEU A 113 10.66 -0.94 -3.27
C LEU A 113 9.22 -0.82 -2.77
N HIS A 114 8.23 -0.86 -3.65
CA HIS A 114 6.84 -0.61 -3.30
C HIS A 114 6.10 -1.84 -2.74
N TYR A 115 6.56 -3.06 -3.03
CA TYR A 115 5.78 -4.28 -2.77
C TYR A 115 6.54 -5.45 -2.12
N VAL A 116 7.87 -5.38 -1.99
CA VAL A 116 8.69 -6.38 -1.27
C VAL A 116 9.33 -5.78 -0.02
N LEU A 117 9.98 -4.63 -0.17
CA LEU A 117 10.71 -3.93 0.89
C LEU A 117 9.87 -3.43 2.09
N PRO A 118 8.58 -3.04 1.94
CA PRO A 118 7.85 -2.42 3.04
C PRO A 118 7.78 -3.30 4.28
N HIS A 119 8.02 -2.69 5.44
CA HIS A 119 8.12 -3.36 6.75
C HIS A 119 6.77 -3.55 7.46
N ARG A 120 5.69 -3.00 6.90
CA ARG A 120 4.31 -3.08 7.41
C ARG A 120 3.28 -3.13 6.27
N ILE A 121 2.08 -3.57 6.59
CA ILE A 121 0.95 -3.75 5.67
C ILE A 121 -0.21 -2.82 6.03
N SER A 122 -0.56 -2.76 7.31
CA SER A 122 -1.77 -2.09 7.80
C SER A 122 -1.48 -1.38 9.14
N GLN A 123 -2.38 -1.45 10.13
CA GLN A 123 -2.26 -0.79 11.44
C GLN A 123 -1.71 -1.69 12.54
N GLU A 124 -1.15 -2.86 12.20
CA GLU A 124 -0.52 -3.81 13.12
C GLU A 124 0.67 -3.20 13.89
N PRO A 125 1.03 -3.70 15.08
CA PRO A 125 2.26 -3.30 15.77
C PRO A 125 3.50 -3.47 14.90
N LEU A 126 4.46 -2.55 15.04
CA LEU A 126 5.75 -2.65 14.39
C LEU A 126 6.56 -3.80 15.01
N GLU A 127 6.88 -4.82 14.21
CA GLU A 127 7.61 -6.01 14.65
C GLU A 127 8.72 -6.37 13.66
N ASN A 128 9.83 -6.92 14.16
CA ASN A 128 10.93 -7.39 13.32
C ASN A 128 10.64 -8.82 12.79
N TRP A 129 9.63 -8.93 11.94
CA TRP A 129 9.09 -10.20 11.44
C TRP A 129 9.95 -10.84 10.35
N ARG A 130 10.56 -10.04 9.47
CA ARG A 130 11.17 -10.54 8.22
C ARG A 130 12.22 -11.64 8.41
N PRO A 131 13.17 -11.54 9.37
CA PRO A 131 14.13 -12.61 9.61
C PRO A 131 13.47 -13.94 9.98
N TYR A 132 12.44 -13.92 10.83
CA TYR A 132 11.73 -15.12 11.25
C TYR A 132 11.03 -15.80 10.06
N PHE A 133 10.26 -15.03 9.28
CA PHE A 133 9.53 -15.58 8.13
C PHE A 133 10.49 -16.10 7.05
N TYR A 134 11.60 -15.41 6.80
CA TYR A 134 12.59 -15.83 5.81
C TYR A 134 13.17 -17.21 6.19
N GLU A 135 13.57 -17.41 7.46
CA GLU A 135 14.16 -18.68 7.90
C GLU A 135 13.13 -19.83 7.89
N GLU A 136 11.87 -19.56 8.26
CA GLU A 136 10.79 -20.57 8.21
C GLU A 136 10.43 -20.97 6.76
N LEU A 137 10.44 -20.02 5.82
CA LEU A 137 9.93 -20.23 4.47
C LEU A 137 10.98 -20.61 3.45
N LYS A 138 12.28 -20.36 3.73
CA LYS A 138 13.36 -20.70 2.79
C LYS A 138 13.30 -22.16 2.34
N ALA A 139 13.12 -23.11 3.26
CA ALA A 139 12.98 -24.52 2.94
C ALA A 139 11.64 -24.86 2.26
N VAL A 140 10.56 -24.13 2.60
CA VAL A 140 9.23 -24.32 2.00
C VAL A 140 9.25 -24.01 0.50
N VAL A 141 10.01 -23.00 0.09
CA VAL A 141 10.06 -22.55 -1.31
C VAL A 141 11.29 -23.03 -2.09
N GLU A 142 12.17 -23.83 -1.47
CA GLU A 142 13.44 -24.28 -2.06
C GLU A 142 13.25 -25.01 -3.40
N SER A 143 12.20 -25.82 -3.51
CA SER A 143 11.88 -26.58 -4.73
C SER A 143 11.07 -25.78 -5.76
N CYS A 144 10.69 -24.54 -5.47
CA CYS A 144 9.88 -23.73 -6.37
C CYS A 144 10.77 -23.02 -7.40
N SER A 145 10.36 -23.07 -8.67
CA SER A 145 11.09 -22.40 -9.75
C SER A 145 10.50 -21.03 -10.11
N THR A 146 9.27 -20.74 -9.67
CA THR A 146 8.55 -19.51 -10.04
C THR A 146 7.87 -18.87 -8.83
N ALA A 147 7.62 -17.55 -8.91
CA ALA A 147 6.89 -16.81 -7.89
C ALA A 147 5.48 -17.37 -7.69
N TYR A 148 4.82 -17.81 -8.78
CA TYR A 148 3.52 -18.45 -8.71
C TYR A 148 3.53 -19.69 -7.82
N GLN A 149 4.47 -20.62 -8.06
CA GLN A 149 4.59 -21.86 -7.28
C GLN A 149 4.91 -21.55 -5.81
N ALA A 150 5.89 -20.68 -5.57
CA ALA A 150 6.29 -20.28 -4.24
C ALA A 150 5.13 -19.62 -3.47
N THR A 151 4.31 -18.80 -4.14
CA THR A 151 3.12 -18.19 -3.52
C THR A 151 2.13 -19.24 -3.02
N LEU A 152 1.90 -20.31 -3.79
CA LEU A 152 1.00 -21.38 -3.37
C LEU A 152 1.54 -22.12 -2.14
N GLU A 153 2.84 -22.46 -2.12
CA GLU A 153 3.45 -23.12 -0.96
C GLU A 153 3.48 -22.22 0.27
N VAL A 154 3.78 -20.92 0.11
CA VAL A 154 3.69 -19.93 1.18
C VAL A 154 2.28 -19.87 1.75
N ASN A 155 1.23 -19.87 0.90
CA ASN A 155 -0.14 -19.82 1.39
C ASN A 155 -0.54 -21.13 2.10
N ARG A 156 -0.03 -22.29 1.66
CA ARG A 156 -0.22 -23.57 2.37
C ARG A 156 0.40 -23.51 3.76
N TRP A 157 1.65 -23.05 3.88
CA TRP A 157 2.30 -22.84 5.18
C TRP A 157 1.49 -21.89 6.06
N CYS A 158 1.05 -20.75 5.52
CA CYS A 158 0.23 -19.78 6.28
C CYS A 158 -1.09 -20.40 6.76
N GLY A 159 -1.78 -21.14 5.89
CA GLY A 159 -3.04 -21.80 6.18
C GLY A 159 -2.92 -22.96 7.17
N GLU A 160 -1.74 -23.56 7.35
CA GLU A 160 -1.46 -24.51 8.42
C GLU A 160 -1.32 -23.83 9.79
N LYS A 161 -0.85 -22.58 9.82
CA LYS A 161 -0.56 -21.83 11.05
C LYS A 161 -1.76 -21.03 11.55
N VAL A 162 -2.53 -20.41 10.67
CA VAL A 162 -3.55 -19.41 11.03
C VAL A 162 -4.91 -19.77 10.44
N LYS A 163 -5.96 -19.71 11.27
CA LYS A 163 -7.36 -19.88 10.86
C LYS A 163 -8.19 -18.62 11.11
N PHE A 164 -9.27 -18.47 10.35
CA PHE A 164 -10.16 -17.34 10.54
C PHE A 164 -10.87 -17.38 11.91
N LYS A 165 -10.78 -16.27 12.65
CA LYS A 165 -11.60 -15.99 13.82
C LYS A 165 -11.70 -14.48 13.99
N GLN A 166 -12.92 -13.98 14.18
CA GLN A 166 -13.14 -12.56 14.42
C GLN A 166 -12.34 -12.07 15.65
N THR A 167 -11.59 -10.98 15.48
CA THR A 167 -10.80 -10.31 16.53
C THR A 167 -11.33 -8.89 16.79
N GLN A 168 -10.46 -7.94 17.14
CA GLN A 168 -10.79 -6.55 17.41
C GLN A 168 -10.54 -5.67 16.16
N ALA A 169 -10.96 -4.41 16.23
CA ALA A 169 -10.74 -3.44 15.16
C ALA A 169 -9.27 -3.03 14.96
N ARG A 170 -8.41 -3.25 15.96
CA ARG A 170 -6.96 -3.06 15.85
C ARG A 170 -6.33 -4.37 15.43
N ASP A 171 -5.52 -4.32 14.37
CA ASP A 171 -4.82 -5.50 13.86
C ASP A 171 -3.85 -6.05 14.90
N GLN A 172 -3.79 -7.37 14.99
CA GLN A 172 -2.74 -8.07 15.74
C GLN A 172 -1.43 -8.03 14.96
N GLY A 173 -0.31 -8.11 15.69
CA GLY A 173 1.02 -8.26 15.08
C GLY A 173 1.20 -9.66 14.46
N PRO A 174 2.17 -9.82 13.55
CA PRO A 174 2.52 -11.13 13.01
C PRO A 174 2.80 -12.18 14.09
N PHE A 175 3.54 -11.83 15.14
CA PHE A 175 3.88 -12.80 16.19
C PHE A 175 2.70 -13.15 17.09
N GLU A 176 1.80 -12.21 17.38
CA GLU A 176 0.55 -12.48 18.12
C GLU A 176 -0.38 -13.41 17.32
N THR A 177 -0.52 -13.16 16.02
CA THR A 177 -1.37 -13.96 15.13
C THR A 177 -0.83 -15.39 15.01
N LEU A 178 0.49 -15.56 14.86
CA LEU A 178 1.12 -16.89 14.84
C LEU A 178 1.00 -17.61 16.19
N ALA A 179 1.17 -16.92 17.31
CA ALA A 179 1.08 -17.51 18.64
C ALA A 179 -0.36 -17.96 18.99
N SER A 180 -1.36 -17.18 18.58
CA SER A 180 -2.77 -17.52 18.81
C SER A 180 -3.34 -18.51 17.79
N GLY A 181 -2.74 -18.58 16.59
CA GLY A 181 -3.17 -19.44 15.49
C GLY A 181 -4.45 -18.97 14.81
N TYR A 182 -4.88 -17.72 15.04
CA TYR A 182 -6.07 -17.17 14.42
C TYR A 182 -6.04 -15.66 14.22
N GLY A 183 -6.84 -15.15 13.28
CA GLY A 183 -7.04 -13.72 12.99
C GLY A 183 -8.28 -13.48 12.12
N ARG A 184 -8.73 -12.23 11.95
CA ARG A 184 -9.74 -11.90 10.92
C ARG A 184 -9.04 -11.72 9.56
N CYS A 185 -9.80 -11.31 8.54
CA CYS A 185 -9.27 -11.22 7.19
C CYS A 185 -8.01 -10.34 7.09
N GLU A 186 -7.94 -9.25 7.84
CA GLU A 186 -6.78 -8.35 7.83
C GLU A 186 -5.52 -9.01 8.44
N GLU A 187 -5.59 -9.66 9.61
CA GLU A 187 -4.40 -10.33 10.17
C GLU A 187 -3.96 -11.53 9.31
N MET A 188 -4.91 -12.25 8.71
CA MET A 188 -4.58 -13.33 7.77
C MET A 188 -3.87 -12.81 6.51
N VAL A 189 -4.22 -11.59 6.05
CA VAL A 189 -3.51 -10.91 4.96
C VAL A 189 -2.15 -10.41 5.39
N ILE A 190 -2.02 -9.83 6.59
CA ILE A 190 -0.72 -9.40 7.15
C ILE A 190 0.26 -10.57 7.15
N ILE A 191 -0.12 -11.70 7.75
CA ILE A 191 0.72 -12.92 7.80
C ILE A 191 1.13 -13.38 6.41
N PHE A 192 0.18 -13.45 5.48
CA PHE A 192 0.46 -13.94 4.13
C PHE A 192 1.35 -12.97 3.34
N VAL A 193 1.12 -11.67 3.42
CA VAL A 193 1.92 -10.65 2.73
C VAL A 193 3.33 -10.60 3.33
N ASP A 194 3.48 -10.64 4.65
CA ASP A 194 4.79 -10.75 5.31
C ASP A 194 5.54 -12.00 4.83
N ALA A 195 4.87 -13.15 4.83
CA ALA A 195 5.43 -14.41 4.36
C ALA A 195 5.90 -14.33 2.89
N CYS A 196 5.08 -13.77 1.99
CA CYS A 196 5.45 -13.54 0.60
C CYS A 196 6.68 -12.62 0.48
N ARG A 197 6.67 -11.47 1.17
CA ARG A 197 7.75 -10.48 1.13
C ARG A 197 9.06 -11.00 1.72
N ALA A 198 8.98 -11.87 2.73
CA ALA A 198 10.14 -12.52 3.33
C ALA A 198 10.89 -13.41 2.34
N VAL A 199 10.19 -14.03 1.37
CA VAL A 199 10.81 -14.79 0.27
C VAL A 199 10.88 -13.99 -1.04
N GLY A 200 10.77 -12.66 -0.97
CA GLY A 200 10.98 -11.78 -2.12
C GLY A 200 9.84 -11.78 -3.14
N ILE A 201 8.64 -12.25 -2.80
CA ILE A 201 7.47 -12.17 -3.68
C ILE A 201 6.78 -10.81 -3.47
N PRO A 202 6.59 -9.99 -4.52
CA PRO A 202 5.89 -8.72 -4.39
C PRO A 202 4.42 -8.96 -4.05
N ALA A 203 3.97 -8.37 -2.94
CA ALA A 203 2.64 -8.63 -2.39
C ALA A 203 2.05 -7.36 -1.74
N ARG A 204 0.71 -7.25 -1.78
CA ARG A 204 -0.04 -6.14 -1.19
C ARG A 204 -1.42 -6.57 -0.70
N GLU A 205 -1.91 -5.85 0.30
CA GLU A 205 -3.30 -5.97 0.75
C GLU A 205 -4.24 -5.41 -0.33
N ALA A 206 -5.32 -6.14 -0.59
CA ALA A 206 -6.46 -5.65 -1.36
C ALA A 206 -7.76 -5.83 -0.56
N TRP A 207 -8.71 -4.92 -0.71
CA TRP A 207 -9.98 -5.01 0.00
C TRP A 207 -11.11 -4.32 -0.74
N THR A 208 -12.33 -4.74 -0.44
CA THR A 208 -13.53 -3.98 -0.79
C THR A 208 -14.08 -3.33 0.47
N PRO A 209 -14.32 -2.00 0.49
CA PRO A 209 -14.83 -1.32 1.68
C PRO A 209 -16.22 -1.82 2.06
N TYR A 210 -17.05 -2.15 1.06
CA TYR A 210 -18.37 -2.74 1.22
C TYR A 210 -18.70 -3.55 -0.02
N TRP A 211 -19.16 -4.79 0.16
CA TRP A 211 -19.75 -5.55 -0.94
C TRP A 211 -21.01 -4.86 -1.44
N ALA A 212 -21.19 -4.83 -2.76
CA ALA A 212 -22.40 -4.30 -3.37
C ALA A 212 -23.58 -5.28 -3.30
N THR A 213 -23.31 -6.56 -2.96
CA THR A 213 -24.27 -7.66 -3.16
C THR A 213 -24.58 -8.46 -1.88
N CYS A 214 -23.96 -8.09 -0.76
CA CYS A 214 -24.22 -8.64 0.57
C CYS A 214 -23.70 -7.68 1.65
N ASP A 215 -24.17 -7.86 2.88
CA ASP A 215 -23.70 -7.09 4.04
C ASP A 215 -22.37 -7.65 4.54
N ASN A 216 -21.27 -7.06 4.09
CA ASN A 216 -19.94 -7.17 4.70
C ASN A 216 -18.93 -6.22 4.03
N ASN A 217 -17.73 -6.15 4.57
CA ASN A 217 -16.51 -5.81 3.84
C ASN A 217 -15.65 -7.09 3.67
N HIS A 218 -14.49 -7.00 3.04
CA HIS A 218 -13.50 -8.10 3.07
C HIS A 218 -12.12 -7.60 2.62
N ALA A 219 -11.06 -8.14 3.23
CA ALA A 219 -9.67 -7.95 2.84
C ALA A 219 -9.04 -9.30 2.43
N TRP A 220 -8.14 -9.27 1.45
CA TRP A 220 -7.37 -10.40 0.93
C TRP A 220 -6.04 -9.89 0.35
N ALA A 221 -5.31 -10.72 -0.40
CA ALA A 221 -4.00 -10.36 -0.92
C ALA A 221 -3.92 -10.39 -2.45
N GLU A 222 -3.09 -9.50 -2.98
CA GLU A 222 -2.61 -9.52 -4.36
C GLU A 222 -1.10 -9.82 -4.37
N VAL A 223 -0.67 -10.65 -5.32
CA VAL A 223 0.72 -11.00 -5.54
C VAL A 223 1.11 -10.76 -7.00
N PHE A 224 2.33 -10.29 -7.24
CA PHE A 224 2.84 -10.10 -8.60
C PHE A 224 3.67 -11.31 -9.00
N CYS A 225 3.21 -12.05 -10.01
CA CYS A 225 3.92 -13.22 -10.51
C CYS A 225 3.98 -13.15 -12.04
N GLU A 226 5.16 -13.41 -12.61
CA GLU A 226 5.37 -13.50 -14.07
C GLU A 226 4.75 -12.33 -14.87
N GLY A 227 4.90 -11.10 -14.38
CA GLY A 227 4.51 -9.90 -15.12
C GLY A 227 3.09 -9.39 -14.89
N LYS A 228 2.31 -9.99 -13.96
CA LYS A 228 0.97 -9.49 -13.62
C LYS A 228 0.56 -9.76 -12.17
N TRP A 229 -0.42 -8.99 -11.71
CA TRP A 229 -1.08 -9.20 -10.43
C TRP A 229 -2.07 -10.36 -10.48
N TYR A 230 -2.06 -11.19 -9.44
CA TYR A 230 -3.06 -12.21 -9.15
C TYR A 230 -3.62 -11.97 -7.75
N TYR A 231 -4.84 -12.46 -7.49
CA TYR A 231 -5.43 -12.45 -6.16
C TYR A 231 -5.46 -13.83 -5.53
N THR A 232 -5.44 -13.87 -4.20
CA THR A 232 -5.63 -15.09 -3.39
C THR A 232 -6.16 -14.72 -2.01
N GLY A 233 -6.78 -15.67 -1.29
CA GLY A 233 -7.09 -15.49 0.12
C GLY A 233 -5.81 -15.58 0.95
N GLY A 234 -5.66 -14.74 1.98
CA GLY A 234 -4.53 -14.83 2.91
C GLY A 234 -4.73 -15.98 3.89
N CYS A 235 -3.76 -16.87 4.06
CA CYS A 235 -3.88 -18.08 4.91
C CYS A 235 -5.04 -19.02 4.50
N GLU A 236 -5.52 -18.93 3.26
CA GLU A 236 -6.66 -19.69 2.72
C GLU A 236 -6.24 -20.41 1.43
N PRO A 237 -5.37 -21.43 1.53
CA PRO A 237 -4.73 -22.01 0.37
C PRO A 237 -5.72 -22.61 -0.64
N LYS A 238 -5.39 -22.42 -1.91
CA LYS A 238 -6.00 -23.06 -3.08
C LYS A 238 -4.88 -23.58 -3.99
N ASP A 239 -5.23 -24.45 -4.92
CA ASP A 239 -4.27 -25.04 -5.85
C ASP A 239 -3.92 -24.12 -7.04
N SER A 240 -4.51 -22.93 -7.09
CA SER A 240 -4.23 -21.91 -8.11
C SER A 240 -4.46 -20.50 -7.57
N LEU A 241 -3.74 -19.52 -8.14
CA LEU A 241 -4.03 -18.10 -7.96
C LEU A 241 -5.24 -17.67 -8.81
N ASN A 242 -5.81 -16.51 -8.50
CA ASN A 242 -7.11 -16.06 -8.99
C ASN A 242 -8.25 -17.04 -8.65
N HIS A 243 -8.08 -17.77 -7.54
CA HIS A 243 -9.06 -18.69 -7.00
C HIS A 243 -9.08 -18.57 -5.49
N ALA A 244 -10.22 -18.17 -4.95
CA ALA A 244 -10.51 -18.06 -3.53
C ALA A 244 -12.00 -18.32 -3.28
N TRP A 245 -12.41 -18.48 -2.03
CA TRP A 245 -13.83 -18.69 -1.71
C TRP A 245 -14.72 -17.51 -2.16
N PHE A 246 -14.15 -16.30 -2.27
CA PHE A 246 -14.82 -15.09 -2.71
C PHE A 246 -14.76 -14.85 -4.24
N SER A 247 -14.17 -15.75 -5.04
CA SER A 247 -13.99 -15.53 -6.49
C SER A 247 -15.28 -15.21 -7.25
N LYS A 248 -16.41 -15.83 -6.88
CA LYS A 248 -17.73 -15.52 -7.49
C LYS A 248 -18.24 -14.12 -7.07
N SER A 249 -17.90 -13.65 -5.87
CA SER A 249 -18.31 -12.34 -5.35
C SER A 249 -17.45 -11.21 -5.90
N VAL A 250 -16.12 -11.40 -5.99
CA VAL A 250 -15.18 -10.37 -6.45
C VAL A 250 -15.41 -9.99 -7.91
N LYS A 251 -15.89 -10.92 -8.74
CA LYS A 251 -16.36 -10.66 -10.12
C LYS A 251 -17.60 -9.76 -10.19
N ARG A 252 -18.16 -9.33 -9.06
CA ARG A 252 -19.31 -8.41 -8.95
C ARG A 252 -18.98 -7.26 -8.00
N ALA A 253 -17.71 -7.07 -7.66
CA ALA A 253 -17.27 -6.00 -6.80
C ALA A 253 -17.55 -4.64 -7.45
N ALA A 254 -17.97 -3.68 -6.64
CA ALA A 254 -18.12 -2.30 -7.07
C ALA A 254 -16.77 -1.60 -7.17
N LEU A 255 -15.92 -1.84 -6.19
CA LEU A 255 -14.63 -1.20 -6.04
C LEU A 255 -13.74 -2.07 -5.16
N ILE A 256 -12.49 -2.20 -5.57
CA ILE A 256 -11.43 -2.87 -4.83
C ILE A 256 -10.28 -1.89 -4.72
N PHE A 257 -9.84 -1.66 -3.50
CA PHE A 257 -8.64 -0.89 -3.23
C PHE A 257 -7.46 -1.82 -3.00
N SER A 258 -6.27 -1.30 -3.25
CA SER A 258 -5.01 -1.93 -2.88
C SER A 258 -4.02 -0.87 -2.41
N LYS A 259 -3.04 -1.27 -1.58
CA LYS A 259 -2.05 -0.36 -0.98
C LYS A 259 -0.64 -0.58 -1.55
N PRO A 260 -0.13 0.33 -2.40
CA PRO A 260 1.30 0.47 -2.58
C PRO A 260 1.94 1.17 -1.37
N TYR A 261 3.24 0.98 -1.18
CA TYR A 261 4.00 1.73 -0.18
C TYR A 261 4.69 2.92 -0.85
N GLY A 262 4.21 4.15 -0.63
CA GLY A 262 4.53 5.28 -1.53
C GLY A 262 3.66 5.27 -2.79
N VAL A 263 3.92 6.21 -3.71
CA VAL A 263 3.23 6.28 -5.02
C VAL A 263 4.16 5.73 -6.10
N PRO A 264 3.90 4.53 -6.66
CA PRO A 264 4.66 4.02 -7.78
C PRO A 264 4.36 4.84 -9.05
N GLU A 265 5.36 5.04 -9.89
CA GLU A 265 5.20 5.77 -11.17
C GLU A 265 4.32 5.00 -12.16
N SER A 266 4.36 3.68 -12.08
CA SER A 266 3.64 2.75 -12.96
C SER A 266 2.16 2.56 -12.63
N GLU A 267 1.65 3.15 -11.54
CA GLU A 267 0.26 2.96 -11.09
C GLU A 267 -0.64 4.15 -11.51
N PRO A 268 -1.38 4.04 -12.64
CA PRO A 268 -2.17 5.16 -13.18
C PRO A 268 -3.46 5.45 -12.39
N ASP A 269 -3.93 4.51 -11.58
CA ASP A 269 -5.23 4.56 -10.91
C ASP A 269 -5.11 4.90 -9.41
N LEU A 270 -4.24 5.86 -9.08
CA LEU A 270 -4.10 6.40 -7.72
C LEU A 270 -5.41 7.04 -7.24
N TYR A 271 -6.02 6.45 -6.22
CA TYR A 271 -7.27 6.94 -5.63
C TYR A 271 -7.01 7.96 -4.51
N PHE A 272 -6.01 7.70 -3.67
CA PHE A 272 -5.74 8.50 -2.50
C PHE A 272 -4.27 8.42 -2.14
N ALA A 273 -3.67 9.56 -1.80
CA ALA A 273 -2.31 9.62 -1.30
C ALA A 273 -2.21 10.64 -0.16
N ARG A 274 -1.75 10.15 0.99
CA ARG A 274 -1.24 10.98 2.09
C ARG A 274 -0.05 10.26 2.72
N GLU A 275 0.61 10.95 3.63
CA GLU A 275 1.67 10.37 4.44
C GLU A 275 1.23 9.03 5.08
N GLY A 276 1.93 7.95 4.72
CA GLY A 276 1.70 6.61 5.27
C GLY A 276 0.43 5.89 4.78
N ASP A 277 -0.30 6.43 3.81
CA ASP A 277 -1.53 5.82 3.32
C ASP A 277 -1.77 6.18 1.85
N TRP A 278 -1.48 5.23 0.98
CA TRP A 278 -1.68 5.31 -0.46
C TRP A 278 -2.61 4.19 -0.89
N ARG A 279 -3.57 4.54 -1.75
CA ARG A 279 -4.60 3.61 -2.20
C ARG A 279 -4.75 3.78 -3.69
N ILE A 280 -4.75 2.67 -4.40
CA ILE A 280 -5.07 2.62 -5.82
C ILE A 280 -6.40 1.90 -6.02
N ASN A 281 -7.06 2.19 -7.13
CA ASN A 281 -8.19 1.39 -7.57
C ASN A 281 -7.67 0.12 -8.27
N SER A 282 -7.73 -1.01 -7.58
CA SER A 282 -7.25 -2.31 -8.07
C SER A 282 -8.36 -3.13 -8.75
N THR A 283 -9.51 -2.54 -9.04
CA THR A 283 -10.68 -3.29 -9.55
C THR A 283 -10.40 -4.00 -10.88
N ASP A 284 -9.57 -3.40 -11.75
CA ASP A 284 -9.19 -3.96 -13.06
C ASP A 284 -8.38 -5.27 -12.96
N VAL A 285 -7.78 -5.59 -11.80
CA VAL A 285 -7.13 -6.90 -11.56
C VAL A 285 -8.15 -8.04 -11.57
N TYR A 286 -9.42 -7.75 -11.25
CA TYR A 286 -10.45 -8.77 -11.02
C TYR A 286 -11.47 -8.82 -12.15
N LEU A 287 -11.80 -7.68 -12.75
CA LEU A 287 -12.85 -7.56 -13.76
C LEU A 287 -12.63 -6.29 -14.58
N GLU A 288 -13.15 -6.28 -15.81
CA GLU A 288 -13.20 -5.05 -16.61
C GLU A 288 -14.10 -4.00 -15.95
N THR A 289 -13.57 -2.82 -15.69
CA THR A 289 -14.32 -1.69 -15.12
C THR A 289 -15.08 -0.89 -16.19
N GLY A 290 -16.03 -0.07 -15.75
CA GLY A 290 -16.60 1.02 -16.54
C GLY A 290 -16.12 2.37 -16.00
N GLN A 291 -16.01 3.36 -16.90
CA GLN A 291 -15.62 4.72 -16.54
C GLN A 291 -16.86 5.60 -16.45
N VAL A 292 -16.88 6.50 -15.46
CA VAL A 292 -17.86 7.60 -15.39
C VAL A 292 -17.12 8.93 -15.44
N ASN A 293 -17.62 9.82 -16.27
CA ASN A 293 -17.18 11.20 -16.38
C ASN A 293 -18.35 12.08 -15.94
N ILE A 294 -18.11 12.93 -14.95
CA ILE A 294 -19.14 13.75 -14.32
C ILE A 294 -18.80 15.21 -14.53
N SER A 295 -19.79 15.99 -14.93
CA SER A 295 -19.75 17.45 -15.05
C SER A 295 -20.79 18.02 -14.08
N LEU A 296 -20.32 18.67 -13.01
CA LEU A 296 -21.15 19.25 -11.97
C LEU A 296 -21.28 20.75 -12.16
N LYS A 297 -22.52 21.22 -12.32
CA LYS A 297 -22.86 22.63 -12.50
C LYS A 297 -23.86 23.09 -11.44
N ARG A 298 -23.93 24.39 -11.17
CA ARG A 298 -24.97 25.07 -10.41
C ARG A 298 -25.34 26.33 -11.16
N GLU A 299 -26.59 26.46 -11.59
CA GLU A 299 -27.02 27.62 -12.41
C GLU A 299 -26.06 27.86 -13.59
N ASP A 300 -25.75 26.78 -14.33
CA ASP A 300 -24.80 26.70 -15.46
C ASP A 300 -23.33 27.01 -15.14
N LYS A 301 -22.95 27.23 -13.87
CA LYS A 301 -21.57 27.47 -13.46
C LYS A 301 -20.92 26.21 -12.89
N PRO A 302 -19.64 25.94 -13.19
CA PRO A 302 -18.93 24.80 -12.63
C PRO A 302 -18.84 24.90 -11.10
N VAL A 303 -18.89 23.75 -10.41
CA VAL A 303 -18.73 23.67 -8.96
C VAL A 303 -17.42 22.95 -8.62
N PRO A 304 -16.33 23.69 -8.35
CA PRO A 304 -15.04 23.08 -8.00
C PRO A 304 -15.01 22.54 -6.58
N GLU A 305 -14.09 21.60 -6.31
CA GLU A 305 -13.84 21.00 -5.01
C GLU A 305 -15.06 20.31 -4.36
N ALA A 306 -16.08 19.99 -5.15
CA ALA A 306 -17.27 19.29 -4.67
C ALA A 306 -16.95 17.81 -4.43
N GLU A 307 -17.20 17.32 -3.22
CA GLU A 307 -17.02 15.89 -2.89
C GLU A 307 -18.23 15.08 -3.36
N ILE A 308 -18.07 14.38 -4.48
CA ILE A 308 -19.02 13.42 -5.02
C ILE A 308 -18.77 12.06 -4.36
N ARG A 309 -19.84 11.44 -3.84
CA ARG A 309 -19.79 10.14 -3.15
C ARG A 309 -20.54 9.08 -3.93
N PHE A 310 -19.88 7.97 -4.19
CA PHE A 310 -20.48 6.76 -4.76
C PHE A 310 -20.83 5.80 -3.63
N ALA A 311 -22.07 5.32 -3.60
CA ALA A 311 -22.57 4.47 -2.53
C ALA A 311 -23.24 3.18 -3.02
N VAL A 312 -23.13 2.15 -2.19
CA VAL A 312 -23.85 0.87 -2.29
C VAL A 312 -24.73 0.69 -1.06
N PHE A 313 -25.75 -0.17 -1.15
CA PHE A 313 -26.55 -0.53 0.02
C PHE A 313 -25.89 -1.69 0.78
N ASN A 314 -25.53 -1.46 2.05
CA ASN A 314 -24.83 -2.44 2.88
C ASN A 314 -25.02 -2.10 4.38
N PHE A 315 -25.22 -3.12 5.22
CA PHE A 315 -25.59 -2.99 6.64
C PHE A 315 -26.79 -2.06 6.84
N GLY A 316 -27.86 -2.29 6.07
CA GLY A 316 -29.12 -1.56 6.18
C GLY A 316 -29.08 -0.06 5.82
N SER A 317 -28.02 0.41 5.16
CA SER A 317 -27.85 1.82 4.83
C SER A 317 -27.03 2.02 3.56
N LEU A 318 -27.08 3.23 3.00
CA LEU A 318 -26.22 3.63 1.87
C LEU A 318 -24.82 3.94 2.40
N ARG A 319 -23.83 3.15 1.98
CA ARG A 319 -22.44 3.25 2.40
C ARG A 319 -21.59 3.84 1.28
N PRO A 320 -20.91 4.98 1.48
CA PRO A 320 -19.99 5.50 0.50
C PRO A 320 -18.79 4.55 0.36
N ILE A 321 -18.51 4.11 -0.86
CA ILE A 321 -17.36 3.27 -1.22
C ILE A 321 -16.21 4.11 -1.80
N ALA A 322 -16.53 5.25 -2.41
CA ALA A 322 -15.57 6.19 -2.95
C ALA A 322 -16.06 7.63 -2.80
N LYS A 323 -15.08 8.52 -2.75
CA LYS A 323 -15.21 9.98 -2.73
C LYS A 323 -14.27 10.54 -3.77
N VAL A 324 -14.78 11.37 -4.67
CA VAL A 324 -14.00 12.01 -5.75
C VAL A 324 -14.33 13.50 -5.73
N LYS A 325 -13.33 14.34 -5.93
CA LYS A 325 -13.50 15.79 -5.99
C LYS A 325 -13.56 16.26 -7.44
N THR A 326 -14.37 17.29 -7.68
CA THR A 326 -14.37 17.99 -8.96
C THR A 326 -13.20 18.95 -9.07
N ASP A 327 -12.68 19.11 -10.29
CA ASP A 327 -11.67 20.09 -10.65
C ASP A 327 -12.24 21.52 -10.79
N GLU A 328 -11.41 22.47 -11.22
CA GLU A 328 -11.78 23.87 -11.45
C GLU A 328 -12.90 24.06 -12.50
N GLU A 329 -13.07 23.09 -13.40
CA GLU A 329 -14.15 23.07 -14.40
C GLU A 329 -15.40 22.32 -13.91
N GLY A 330 -15.43 21.92 -12.64
CA GLY A 330 -16.52 21.15 -12.06
C GLY A 330 -16.56 19.70 -12.55
N ARG A 331 -15.46 19.15 -13.08
CA ARG A 331 -15.40 17.82 -13.68
C ARG A 331 -14.67 16.83 -12.81
N CYS A 332 -15.07 15.55 -12.88
CA CYS A 332 -14.29 14.46 -12.33
C CYS A 332 -14.54 13.16 -13.10
N SER A 333 -13.59 12.22 -13.00
CA SER A 333 -13.71 10.89 -13.58
C SER A 333 -13.44 9.82 -12.55
N PHE A 334 -14.12 8.67 -12.66
CA PHE A 334 -13.87 7.53 -11.77
C PHE A 334 -14.17 6.18 -12.46
N LYS A 335 -13.47 5.13 -12.04
CA LYS A 335 -13.70 3.75 -12.52
C LYS A 335 -14.38 2.90 -11.46
N LEU A 336 -15.38 2.14 -11.86
CA LEU A 336 -16.14 1.24 -10.99
C LEU A 336 -16.45 -0.07 -11.70
N GLY A 337 -16.72 -1.13 -10.94
CA GLY A 337 -17.34 -2.33 -11.48
C GLY A 337 -18.73 -2.04 -12.05
N GLY A 338 -19.20 -2.88 -12.97
CA GLY A 338 -20.54 -2.74 -13.53
C GLY A 338 -21.64 -2.88 -12.46
N GLY A 339 -22.68 -2.04 -12.53
CA GLY A 339 -23.78 -2.01 -11.57
C GLY A 339 -24.43 -0.64 -11.45
N ASN A 340 -25.42 -0.53 -10.56
CA ASN A 340 -26.05 0.73 -10.22
C ASN A 340 -25.47 1.28 -8.92
N TYR A 341 -25.22 2.58 -8.88
CA TYR A 341 -24.69 3.27 -7.70
C TYR A 341 -25.54 4.47 -7.37
N LEU A 342 -25.71 4.73 -6.08
CA LEU A 342 -26.21 6.02 -5.65
C LEU A 342 -25.04 6.99 -5.62
N LEU A 343 -25.13 8.03 -6.43
CA LEU A 343 -24.22 9.16 -6.41
C LEU A 343 -24.84 10.26 -5.55
N SER A 344 -24.05 10.90 -4.68
CA SER A 344 -24.52 12.02 -3.87
C SER A 344 -23.47 13.10 -3.75
N VAL A 345 -23.92 14.36 -3.71
CA VAL A 345 -23.09 15.55 -3.57
C VAL A 345 -23.84 16.58 -2.72
N GLY A 346 -23.10 17.44 -2.03
CA GLY A 346 -23.66 18.49 -1.18
C GLY A 346 -23.59 18.18 0.31
N ASN A 347 -24.45 18.86 1.07
CA ASN A 347 -24.46 18.83 2.53
C ASN A 347 -25.86 18.53 3.08
N ASN A 348 -26.00 18.47 4.40
CA ASN A 348 -27.27 18.14 5.05
C ASN A 348 -28.40 19.13 4.74
N ALA A 349 -28.09 20.38 4.35
CA ALA A 349 -29.09 21.38 4.00
C ALA A 349 -29.52 21.29 2.53
N ASN A 350 -28.58 20.98 1.62
CA ASN A 350 -28.83 20.88 0.19
C ASN A 350 -28.16 19.61 -0.38
N PRO A 351 -28.76 18.43 -0.17
CA PRO A 351 -28.29 17.20 -0.77
C PRO A 351 -28.84 17.05 -2.19
N VAL A 352 -27.97 16.64 -3.11
CA VAL A 352 -28.34 16.20 -4.46
C VAL A 352 -27.86 14.77 -4.63
N TRP A 353 -28.71 13.89 -5.15
CA TRP A 353 -28.32 12.51 -5.44
C TRP A 353 -28.92 12.02 -6.75
N GLU A 354 -28.29 11.03 -7.37
CA GLU A 354 -28.80 10.39 -8.59
C GLU A 354 -28.41 8.91 -8.59
N VAL A 355 -29.16 8.07 -9.30
CA VAL A 355 -28.78 6.68 -9.53
C VAL A 355 -28.16 6.54 -10.90
N ILE A 356 -26.90 6.13 -10.92
CA ILE A 356 -26.13 5.96 -12.14
C ILE A 356 -25.98 4.48 -12.44
N LYS A 357 -25.93 4.13 -13.72
CA LYS A 357 -25.62 2.78 -14.20
C LYS A 357 -24.25 2.78 -14.86
N ILE A 358 -23.36 1.92 -14.37
CA ILE A 358 -22.04 1.69 -14.95
C ILE A 358 -22.06 0.37 -15.71
N GLU A 359 -21.60 0.41 -16.96
CA GLU A 359 -21.42 -0.76 -17.81
C GLU A 359 -19.92 -1.01 -18.03
N ARG A 360 -19.50 -2.27 -17.97
CA ARG A 360 -18.09 -2.66 -18.17
C ARG A 360 -17.64 -2.30 -19.58
N GLY A 361 -16.40 -1.83 -19.71
CA GLY A 361 -15.80 -1.45 -20.99
C GLY A 361 -16.42 -0.21 -21.65
N LYS A 362 -17.28 0.52 -20.94
CA LYS A 362 -17.93 1.74 -21.45
C LYS A 362 -17.62 2.94 -20.59
N THR A 363 -17.71 4.11 -21.22
CA THR A 363 -17.69 5.41 -20.56
C THR A 363 -19.11 5.96 -20.47
N THR A 364 -19.53 6.31 -19.27
CA THR A 364 -20.80 6.98 -18.96
C THR A 364 -20.53 8.46 -18.73
N GLU A 365 -21.13 9.32 -19.53
CA GLU A 365 -21.12 10.77 -19.35
C GLU A 365 -22.34 11.18 -18.51
N LEU A 366 -22.14 11.98 -17.46
CA LEU A 366 -23.19 12.45 -16.58
C LEU A 366 -23.05 13.95 -16.32
N GLU A 367 -24.08 14.72 -16.65
CA GLU A 367 -24.18 16.12 -16.24
C GLU A 367 -25.12 16.23 -15.04
N LEU A 368 -24.62 16.79 -13.94
CA LEU A 368 -25.37 17.01 -12.71
C LEU A 368 -25.56 18.50 -12.49
N ASP A 369 -26.81 18.93 -12.28
CA ASP A 369 -27.12 20.28 -11.85
C ASP A 369 -27.47 20.29 -10.36
N PHE A 370 -26.61 20.92 -9.57
CA PHE A 370 -26.70 21.09 -8.12
C PHE A 370 -27.88 21.97 -7.68
N SER A 371 -28.51 22.69 -8.61
CA SER A 371 -29.66 23.57 -8.33
C SER A 371 -31.02 22.92 -8.61
N SER A 372 -31.04 21.84 -9.38
CA SER A 372 -32.24 21.08 -9.70
C SER A 372 -32.38 19.90 -8.72
N PRO A 373 -33.57 19.47 -8.30
CA PRO A 373 -33.72 18.28 -7.46
C PRO A 373 -33.92 17.01 -8.31
N PRO A 374 -32.88 16.20 -8.61
CA PRO A 374 -33.08 14.88 -9.18
C PRO A 374 -33.22 13.84 -8.07
N ASN A 375 -34.20 13.96 -7.17
CA ASN A 375 -34.29 13.02 -6.05
C ASN A 375 -35.32 11.93 -6.37
N PRO A 376 -34.96 10.80 -7.00
CA PRO A 376 -35.90 9.69 -7.06
C PRO A 376 -36.23 9.29 -5.62
N LEU A 377 -37.51 9.46 -5.24
CA LEU A 377 -38.01 9.02 -3.93
C LEU A 377 -37.93 7.50 -3.79
N ASN A 378 -37.97 6.78 -4.91
CA ASN A 378 -37.85 5.34 -5.01
C ASN A 378 -36.85 4.99 -6.09
N PHE A 379 -35.93 4.06 -5.81
CA PHE A 379 -34.94 3.60 -6.77
C PHE A 379 -34.53 2.15 -6.53
N TRP A 380 -33.85 1.56 -7.52
CA TRP A 380 -33.31 0.20 -7.45
C TRP A 380 -31.81 0.20 -7.74
N LEU A 381 -31.05 -0.40 -6.83
CA LEU A 381 -29.65 -0.71 -7.08
C LEU A 381 -29.55 -2.17 -7.56
N SER A 382 -29.21 -2.35 -8.84
CA SER A 382 -28.99 -3.66 -9.44
C SER A 382 -27.52 -3.86 -9.78
N TYR A 383 -27.02 -5.07 -9.55
CA TYR A 383 -25.64 -5.46 -9.84
C TYR A 383 -25.65 -6.68 -10.78
N PRO A 384 -24.56 -6.92 -11.53
CA PRO A 384 -24.45 -8.08 -12.40
C PRO A 384 -24.85 -9.37 -11.68
N PRO A 385 -25.57 -10.30 -12.34
CA PRO A 385 -25.90 -11.58 -11.74
C PRO A 385 -24.62 -12.39 -11.47
N LYS A 386 -24.73 -13.42 -10.62
CA LYS A 386 -23.65 -14.40 -10.49
C LYS A 386 -23.44 -15.08 -11.84
N GLU A 387 -22.20 -15.11 -12.33
CA GLU A 387 -21.84 -15.95 -13.48
C GLU A 387 -22.14 -17.41 -13.12
N LYS A 388 -22.76 -18.16 -14.04
CA LYS A 388 -22.95 -19.60 -13.89
C LYS A 388 -21.59 -20.27 -14.10
N SER A 389 -21.02 -20.96 -13.11
CA SER A 389 -19.75 -21.67 -13.33
C SER A 389 -19.96 -22.96 -14.12
N GLN A 390 -18.92 -23.42 -14.82
CA GLN A 390 -18.92 -24.75 -15.44
C GLN A 390 -19.06 -25.86 -14.38
N ASP A 391 -18.65 -25.62 -13.14
CA ASP A 391 -18.78 -26.56 -12.01
C ASP A 391 -20.20 -26.63 -11.41
N ASP A 392 -21.13 -25.76 -11.85
CA ASP A 392 -22.54 -25.78 -11.43
C ASP A 392 -23.42 -26.64 -12.39
N LYS A 393 -22.81 -27.56 -13.17
CA LYS A 393 -23.49 -28.49 -14.10
C LYS A 393 -23.25 -29.95 -13.77
#